data_AF-A0A1F9XZG0-F1
#
_entry.id   AF-A0A1F9XZG0-F1
#
_cell.length_a   1.000
_cell.length_b   1.000
_cell.length_c   1.000
_cell.angle_alpha   90.00
_cell.angle_beta   90.00
_cell.angle_gamma   90.00
#
_symmetry.space_group_name_H-M   'P 1'
#
loop_
_entity.id
_entity.type
_entity.pdbx_description
1 polymer ?
#
loop_
_entity_poly.entity_id
_entity_poly.type
_entity_poly.pdbx_seq_one_letter_code
_entity_poly.pdbx_strand_id
1 'polypeptide(L)'
;MKFFGLAALSVFAVWSVAVVNIDMAVKRIPNVKIVLGVKLLLLALGLLLLNSYMGTRGAVSSYLNWNFYLLWCAHLAWAVLAGVTLWYSEIWPAGDAKFFILVAAWLPLINPYLKNFPNYISLGLLVNIFVMAALAAVGGFFASGFYQARPADFFKELSGDIKKRFAGLAGGSENNKWAITAYLANMTFLFLLQQIFNTESRHFLSRFLARADIIYFFLFFLWDKIGNVFAGRKWMIAITAGYIIYFFTGYVYFYDRLAAFTLYSLGNVFRFSMLLFFGRFMLEFLMEKKDTVYIGPGELQAGMILSAKTARILKANTSFEGAFDDCFKDGLSEEQVGLLRDWMEKLPLREPKIEMVKGRPFALWIFAGAVFTLLFDKNIVKLLM
;
A
#
# COMPACT_ATOMS: atom_id res chain seq x y z
N MET A 1 10.75 0.57 -31.48
CA MET A 1 10.21 0.55 -30.10
C MET A 1 9.42 -0.71 -29.71
N LYS A 2 8.51 -1.26 -30.54
CA LYS A 2 7.68 -2.45 -30.17
C LYS A 2 8.51 -3.65 -29.68
N PHE A 3 9.51 -4.08 -30.47
CA PHE A 3 10.39 -5.20 -30.11
C PHE A 3 11.17 -4.97 -28.82
N PHE A 4 11.62 -3.73 -28.58
CA PHE A 4 12.29 -3.38 -27.32
C PHE A 4 11.34 -3.57 -26.13
N GLY A 5 10.11 -3.05 -26.22
CA GLY A 5 9.11 -3.19 -25.15
C GLY A 5 8.77 -4.66 -24.85
N LEU A 6 8.66 -5.50 -25.88
CA LEU A 6 8.46 -6.95 -25.73
C LEU A 6 9.67 -7.62 -25.06
N ALA A 7 10.89 -7.33 -25.50
CA ALA A 7 12.10 -7.88 -24.89
C ALA A 7 12.23 -7.44 -23.42
N ALA A 8 11.98 -6.16 -23.12
CA ALA A 8 11.97 -5.63 -21.76
C ALA A 8 10.92 -6.33 -20.90
N LEU A 9 9.70 -6.55 -21.42
CA LEU A 9 8.63 -7.28 -20.72
C LEU A 9 9.04 -8.72 -20.42
N SER A 10 9.64 -9.43 -21.39
CA SER A 10 10.10 -10.82 -21.18
C SER A 10 11.18 -10.90 -20.12
N VAL A 11 12.20 -10.03 -20.19
CA VAL A 11 13.28 -9.97 -19.18
C VAL A 11 12.71 -9.64 -17.80
N PHE A 12 11.83 -8.63 -17.73
CA PHE A 12 11.14 -8.23 -16.50
C PHE A 12 10.33 -9.39 -15.90
N ALA A 13 9.55 -10.10 -16.71
CA ALA A 13 8.71 -11.20 -16.26
C ALA A 13 9.56 -12.37 -15.71
N VAL A 14 10.60 -12.80 -16.44
CA VAL A 14 11.49 -13.88 -16.01
C VAL A 14 12.18 -13.52 -14.69
N TRP A 15 12.72 -12.30 -14.59
CA TRP A 15 13.36 -11.83 -13.36
C TRP A 15 12.37 -11.75 -12.19
N SER A 16 11.18 -11.18 -12.41
CA SER A 16 10.17 -11.01 -11.36
C SER A 16 9.65 -12.36 -10.87
N VAL A 17 9.38 -13.31 -11.76
CA VAL A 17 8.98 -14.69 -11.38
C VAL A 17 10.07 -15.37 -10.56
N ALA A 18 11.35 -15.19 -10.93
CA ALA A 18 12.46 -15.73 -10.16
C ALA A 18 12.55 -15.12 -8.74
N VAL A 19 12.27 -13.83 -8.59
CA VAL A 19 12.18 -13.16 -7.27
C VAL A 19 11.01 -13.72 -6.47
N VAL A 20 9.81 -13.80 -7.08
CA VAL A 20 8.60 -14.32 -6.43
C VAL A 20 8.80 -15.77 -5.96
N ASN A 21 9.40 -16.63 -6.77
CA ASN A 21 9.66 -18.02 -6.38
C ASN A 21 10.58 -18.13 -5.17
N ILE A 22 11.63 -17.29 -5.10
CA ILE A 22 12.55 -17.28 -3.95
C ILE A 22 11.86 -16.69 -2.72
N ASP A 23 11.10 -15.63 -2.88
CA ASP A 23 10.34 -15.04 -1.78
C ASP A 23 9.31 -16.04 -1.23
N MET A 24 8.63 -16.79 -2.09
CA MET A 24 7.72 -17.86 -1.69
C MET A 24 8.42 -18.97 -0.89
N ALA A 25 9.65 -19.35 -1.26
CA ALA A 25 10.41 -20.41 -0.63
C ALA A 25 11.10 -19.98 0.68
N VAL A 26 11.76 -18.82 0.67
CA VAL A 26 12.64 -18.34 1.74
C VAL A 26 11.96 -17.27 2.62
N LYS A 27 10.81 -16.73 2.19
CA LYS A 27 10.10 -15.61 2.83
C LYS A 27 10.95 -14.34 2.95
N ARG A 28 11.95 -14.22 2.08
CA ARG A 28 12.89 -13.11 2.04
C ARG A 28 13.40 -12.93 0.62
N ILE A 29 13.49 -11.68 0.18
CA ILE A 29 14.12 -11.32 -1.10
C ILE A 29 15.62 -11.06 -0.87
N PRO A 30 16.53 -11.91 -1.37
CA PRO A 30 17.96 -11.71 -1.19
C PRO A 30 18.46 -10.54 -2.05
N ASN A 31 19.40 -9.76 -1.51
CA ASN A 31 20.00 -8.61 -2.19
C ASN A 31 20.61 -8.97 -3.54
N VAL A 32 21.12 -10.21 -3.72
CA VAL A 32 21.67 -10.70 -5.00
C VAL A 32 20.64 -10.59 -6.13
N LYS A 33 19.36 -10.87 -5.86
CA LYS A 33 18.29 -10.78 -6.86
C LYS A 33 17.87 -9.33 -7.14
N ILE A 34 17.92 -8.46 -6.14
CA ILE A 34 17.74 -7.01 -6.31
C ILE A 34 18.86 -6.44 -7.18
N VAL A 35 20.12 -6.78 -6.90
CA VAL A 35 21.29 -6.34 -7.69
C VAL A 35 21.20 -6.84 -9.14
N LEU A 36 20.78 -8.08 -9.36
CA LEU A 36 20.50 -8.60 -10.71
C LEU A 36 19.44 -7.75 -11.42
N GLY A 37 18.35 -7.42 -10.74
CA GLY A 37 17.29 -6.55 -11.28
C GLY A 37 17.80 -5.16 -11.66
N VAL A 38 18.64 -4.55 -10.83
CA VAL A 38 19.31 -3.27 -11.13
C VAL A 38 20.19 -3.40 -12.38
N LYS A 39 21.02 -4.44 -12.49
CA LYS A 39 21.89 -4.66 -13.66
C LYS A 39 21.08 -4.80 -14.94
N LEU A 40 20.00 -5.59 -14.91
CA LEU A 40 19.10 -5.77 -16.05
C LEU A 40 18.39 -4.46 -16.43
N LEU A 41 17.94 -3.69 -15.44
CA LEU A 41 17.31 -2.39 -15.65
C LEU A 41 18.27 -1.39 -16.30
N LEU A 42 19.51 -1.30 -15.80
CA LEU A 42 20.55 -0.43 -16.35
C LEU A 42 20.94 -0.83 -17.78
N LEU A 43 21.02 -2.14 -18.07
CA LEU A 43 21.25 -2.64 -19.42
C LEU A 43 20.11 -2.22 -20.36
N ALA A 44 18.86 -2.43 -19.96
CA ALA A 44 17.68 -2.02 -20.74
C ALA A 44 17.66 -0.51 -20.99
N LEU A 45 17.96 0.29 -19.96
CA LEU A 45 18.06 1.75 -20.07
C LEU A 45 19.20 2.18 -21.01
N GLY A 46 20.36 1.54 -20.91
CA GLY A 46 21.51 1.78 -21.80
C GLY A 46 21.20 1.47 -23.27
N LEU A 47 20.52 0.37 -23.53
CA LEU A 47 20.05 0.03 -24.87
C LEU A 47 19.05 1.06 -25.42
N LEU A 48 18.14 1.57 -24.58
CA LEU A 48 17.25 2.66 -24.97
C LEU A 48 18.00 3.93 -25.27
N LEU A 49 18.95 4.34 -24.41
CA LEU A 49 19.78 5.53 -24.62
C LEU A 49 20.52 5.46 -25.94
N LEU A 50 21.10 4.30 -26.27
CA LEU A 50 21.75 4.06 -27.55
C LEU A 50 20.76 4.19 -28.72
N ASN A 51 19.57 3.60 -28.60
CA ASN A 51 18.52 3.71 -29.62
C ASN A 51 18.07 5.18 -29.83
N SER A 52 17.92 5.95 -28.76
CA SER A 52 17.60 7.38 -28.83
C SER A 52 18.71 8.20 -29.45
N TYR A 53 19.97 7.92 -29.12
CA TYR A 53 21.12 8.56 -29.74
C TYR A 53 21.20 8.27 -31.24
N MET A 54 21.04 7.00 -31.65
CA MET A 54 20.99 6.62 -33.07
C MET A 54 19.81 7.28 -33.79
N GLY A 55 18.66 7.37 -33.11
CA GLY A 55 17.49 8.09 -33.58
C GLY A 55 17.75 9.57 -33.85
N THR A 56 18.44 10.27 -32.95
CA THR A 56 18.82 11.67 -33.16
C THR A 56 19.79 11.89 -34.33
N ARG A 57 20.51 10.85 -34.75
CA ARG A 57 21.38 10.87 -35.93
C ARG A 57 20.67 10.41 -37.21
N GLY A 58 19.37 10.12 -37.15
CA GLY A 58 18.58 9.65 -38.30
C GLY A 58 18.80 8.18 -38.66
N ALA A 59 19.55 7.40 -37.86
CA ALA A 59 19.82 5.99 -38.16
C ALA A 59 18.63 5.07 -37.83
N VAL A 60 17.73 5.50 -36.95
CA VAL A 60 16.53 4.74 -36.55
C VAL A 60 15.33 5.67 -36.54
N SER A 61 14.20 5.23 -37.10
CA SER A 61 12.96 6.03 -37.17
C SER A 61 12.10 5.97 -35.90
N SER A 62 12.30 4.95 -35.06
CA SER A 62 11.48 4.68 -33.87
C SER A 62 12.33 4.73 -32.59
N TYR A 63 12.31 5.89 -31.92
CA TYR A 63 13.11 6.14 -30.72
C TYR A 63 12.39 7.04 -29.71
N LEU A 64 12.89 7.09 -28.48
CA LEU A 64 12.35 7.96 -27.42
C LEU A 64 13.09 9.30 -27.39
N ASN A 65 12.39 10.38 -27.06
CA ASN A 65 13.02 11.68 -26.91
C ASN A 65 13.86 11.75 -25.63
N TRP A 66 14.84 12.67 -25.58
CA TRP A 66 15.66 12.88 -24.37
C TRP A 66 14.84 13.25 -23.13
N ASN A 67 13.69 13.90 -23.33
CA ASN A 67 12.77 14.24 -22.25
C ASN A 67 12.22 13.00 -21.52
N PHE A 68 12.08 11.86 -22.21
CA PHE A 68 11.64 10.61 -21.59
C PHE A 68 12.51 10.22 -20.38
N TYR A 69 13.83 10.36 -20.49
CA TYR A 69 14.76 9.97 -19.42
C TYR A 69 14.67 10.88 -18.21
N LEU A 70 14.43 12.18 -18.41
CA LEU A 70 14.17 13.11 -17.32
C LEU A 70 12.86 12.76 -16.60
N LEU A 71 11.80 12.47 -17.35
CA LEU A 71 10.52 12.02 -16.79
C LEU A 71 10.66 10.66 -16.09
N TRP A 72 11.51 9.76 -16.60
CA TRP A 72 11.80 8.48 -15.97
C TRP A 72 12.54 8.65 -14.64
N CYS A 73 13.52 9.56 -14.56
CA CYS A 73 14.19 9.90 -13.30
C CYS A 73 13.21 10.49 -12.28
N ALA A 74 12.31 11.39 -12.72
CA ALA A 74 11.27 11.92 -11.85
C ALA A 74 10.32 10.82 -11.34
N HIS A 75 9.93 9.89 -12.21
CA HIS A 75 9.13 8.72 -11.84
C HIS A 75 9.86 7.83 -10.82
N LEU A 76 11.15 7.53 -11.05
CA LEU A 76 11.97 6.75 -10.14
C LEU A 76 12.07 7.43 -8.76
N ALA A 77 12.24 8.75 -8.71
CA ALA A 77 12.23 9.49 -7.45
C ALA A 77 10.91 9.31 -6.68
N TRP A 78 9.76 9.38 -7.37
CA TRP A 78 8.46 9.10 -6.76
C TRP A 78 8.32 7.64 -6.28
N ALA A 79 8.83 6.68 -7.04
CA ALA A 79 8.83 5.28 -6.65
C ALA A 79 9.71 5.02 -5.41
N VAL A 80 10.90 5.63 -5.36
CA VAL A 80 11.80 5.58 -4.21
C VAL A 80 11.14 6.19 -2.98
N LEU A 81 10.55 7.38 -3.11
CA LEU A 81 9.86 8.03 -2.00
C LEU A 81 8.73 7.16 -1.45
N ALA A 82 7.90 6.57 -2.32
CA ALA A 82 6.82 5.68 -1.91
C ALA A 82 7.35 4.41 -1.23
N GLY A 83 8.37 3.75 -1.81
CA GLY A 83 8.99 2.56 -1.24
C GLY A 83 9.63 2.81 0.13
N VAL A 84 10.37 3.91 0.28
CA VAL A 84 10.97 4.33 1.56
C VAL A 84 9.89 4.67 2.59
N THR A 85 8.82 5.35 2.19
CA THR A 85 7.71 5.66 3.10
C THR A 85 7.05 4.40 3.64
N LEU A 86 6.82 3.39 2.79
CA LEU A 86 6.24 2.10 3.20
C LEU A 86 7.17 1.29 4.10
N TRP A 87 8.48 1.35 3.85
CA TRP A 87 9.49 0.71 4.70
C TRP A 87 9.59 1.39 6.07
N TYR A 88 9.74 2.72 6.09
CA TYR A 88 9.86 3.50 7.32
C TYR A 88 8.58 3.47 8.16
N SER A 89 7.42 3.34 7.52
CA SER A 89 6.13 3.13 8.23
C SER A 89 5.93 1.69 8.69
N GLU A 90 6.97 0.84 8.61
CA GLU A 90 6.95 -0.57 8.99
C GLU A 90 5.84 -1.36 8.27
N ILE A 91 5.51 -1.01 7.04
CA ILE A 91 4.43 -1.70 6.30
C ILE A 91 5.02 -2.84 5.51
N TRP A 92 6.15 -2.58 4.85
CA TRP A 92 6.90 -3.56 4.08
C TRP A 92 8.31 -3.77 4.65
N PRO A 93 8.82 -5.00 4.62
CA PRO A 93 10.24 -5.29 4.75
C PRO A 93 11.08 -4.52 3.72
N ALA A 94 12.37 -4.33 4.00
CA ALA A 94 13.26 -3.62 3.09
C ALA A 94 13.38 -4.31 1.73
N GLY A 95 13.27 -5.65 1.70
CA GLY A 95 13.29 -6.45 0.47
C GLY A 95 12.15 -6.09 -0.48
N ASP A 96 10.92 -6.05 0.04
CA ASP A 96 9.71 -5.73 -0.74
C ASP A 96 9.71 -4.29 -1.24
N ALA A 97 10.17 -3.34 -0.40
CA ALA A 97 10.32 -1.94 -0.80
C ALA A 97 11.30 -1.78 -1.97
N LYS A 98 12.47 -2.44 -1.92
CA LYS A 98 13.45 -2.43 -3.03
C LYS A 98 12.87 -3.08 -4.29
N PHE A 99 12.17 -4.20 -4.13
CA PHE A 99 11.55 -4.89 -5.26
C PHE A 99 10.47 -4.03 -5.92
N PHE A 100 9.60 -3.38 -5.14
CA PHE A 100 8.62 -2.42 -5.64
C PHE A 100 9.25 -1.27 -6.41
N ILE A 101 10.32 -0.64 -5.88
CA ILE A 101 11.02 0.46 -6.55
C ILE A 101 11.51 0.01 -7.94
N LEU A 102 12.13 -1.16 -8.02
CA LEU A 102 12.61 -1.71 -9.28
C LEU A 102 11.47 -2.04 -10.24
N VAL A 103 10.42 -2.70 -9.75
CA VAL A 103 9.24 -3.04 -10.55
C VAL A 103 8.59 -1.78 -11.12
N ALA A 104 8.42 -0.73 -10.30
CA ALA A 104 7.92 0.56 -10.76
C ALA A 104 8.82 1.16 -11.85
N ALA A 105 10.14 1.14 -11.66
CA ALA A 105 11.11 1.68 -12.62
C ALA A 105 11.12 0.94 -13.98
N TRP A 106 10.77 -0.35 -13.99
CA TRP A 106 10.62 -1.13 -15.21
C TRP A 106 9.40 -0.72 -16.05
N LEU A 107 8.31 -0.29 -15.42
CA LEU A 107 7.03 -0.05 -16.12
C LEU A 107 7.15 0.93 -17.30
N PRO A 108 7.79 2.12 -17.19
CA PRO A 108 7.91 3.02 -18.33
C PRO A 108 8.91 2.54 -19.39
N LEU A 109 9.83 1.62 -19.07
CA LEU A 109 10.72 1.03 -20.06
C LEU A 109 9.99 -0.03 -20.91
N ILE A 110 9.08 -0.77 -20.28
CA ILE A 110 8.21 -1.75 -20.95
C ILE A 110 7.21 -1.02 -21.87
N ASN A 111 6.55 0.00 -21.34
CA ASN A 111 5.58 0.81 -22.07
C ASN A 111 5.76 2.31 -21.74
N PRO A 112 6.45 3.07 -22.60
CA PRO A 112 6.68 4.51 -22.41
C PRO A 112 5.40 5.37 -22.43
N TYR A 113 4.28 4.80 -22.89
CA TYR A 113 3.01 5.49 -23.08
C TYR A 113 1.96 5.18 -21.99
N LEU A 114 2.39 4.58 -20.88
CA LEU A 114 1.52 4.28 -19.75
C LEU A 114 0.78 5.53 -19.28
N LYS A 115 -0.54 5.39 -19.08
CA LYS A 115 -1.34 6.47 -18.52
C LYS A 115 -0.79 6.86 -17.15
N ASN A 116 -0.65 8.17 -16.94
CA ASN A 116 -0.10 8.79 -15.73
C ASN A 116 1.42 8.80 -15.55
N PHE A 117 2.20 8.34 -16.54
CA PHE A 117 3.64 8.61 -16.57
C PHE A 117 3.87 10.14 -16.64
N PRO A 118 4.80 10.73 -15.85
CA PRO A 118 5.66 10.08 -14.84
C PRO A 118 5.10 10.06 -13.41
N ASN A 119 4.14 10.92 -13.11
CA ASN A 119 3.86 11.33 -11.73
C ASN A 119 3.08 10.31 -10.89
N TYR A 120 2.21 9.49 -11.49
CA TYR A 120 1.28 8.68 -10.69
C TYR A 120 1.30 7.18 -10.99
N ILE A 121 2.25 6.71 -11.81
CA ILE A 121 2.38 5.27 -12.07
C ILE A 121 2.75 4.51 -10.81
N SER A 122 3.64 5.04 -9.96
CA SER A 122 4.05 4.37 -8.72
C SER A 122 2.87 4.22 -7.75
N LEU A 123 2.05 5.27 -7.62
CA LEU A 123 0.83 5.24 -6.80
C LEU A 123 -0.22 4.29 -7.40
N GLY A 124 -0.45 4.35 -8.72
CA GLY A 124 -1.38 3.45 -9.40
C GLY A 124 -0.96 1.98 -9.28
N LEU A 125 0.33 1.69 -9.43
CA LEU A 125 0.92 0.39 -9.17
C LEU A 125 0.64 -0.04 -7.73
N LEU A 126 0.90 0.82 -6.75
CA LEU A 126 0.70 0.51 -5.34
C LEU A 126 -0.77 0.17 -5.02
N VAL A 127 -1.71 0.96 -5.56
CA VAL A 127 -3.14 0.65 -5.46
C VAL A 127 -3.44 -0.71 -6.07
N ASN A 128 -2.93 -1.00 -7.26
CA ASN A 128 -3.16 -2.28 -7.92
C ASN A 128 -2.57 -3.47 -7.14
N ILE A 129 -1.41 -3.31 -6.49
CA ILE A 129 -0.82 -4.32 -5.62
C ILE A 129 -1.77 -4.69 -4.47
N PHE A 130 -2.29 -3.68 -3.76
CA PHE A 130 -3.21 -3.90 -2.66
C PHE A 130 -4.58 -4.41 -3.13
N VAL A 131 -5.08 -3.96 -4.28
CA VAL A 131 -6.31 -4.51 -4.88
C VAL A 131 -6.15 -5.99 -5.18
N MET A 132 -5.05 -6.41 -5.80
CA MET A 132 -4.80 -7.82 -6.10
C MET A 132 -4.67 -8.67 -4.83
N ALA A 133 -3.95 -8.16 -3.82
CA ALA A 133 -3.84 -8.83 -2.52
C ALA A 133 -5.20 -8.95 -1.80
N ALA A 134 -6.01 -7.89 -1.84
CA ALA A 134 -7.35 -7.86 -1.24
C ALA A 134 -8.31 -8.83 -1.95
N LEU A 135 -8.32 -8.86 -3.28
CA LEU A 135 -9.15 -9.79 -4.05
C LEU A 135 -8.82 -11.24 -3.71
N ALA A 136 -7.53 -11.58 -3.61
CA ALA A 136 -7.12 -12.93 -3.22
C ALA A 136 -7.48 -13.26 -1.76
N ALA A 137 -7.28 -12.33 -0.84
CA ALA A 137 -7.64 -12.54 0.57
C ALA A 137 -9.15 -12.72 0.76
N VAL A 138 -9.95 -11.87 0.12
CA VAL A 138 -11.41 -11.93 0.15
C VAL A 138 -11.91 -13.21 -0.54
N GLY A 139 -11.36 -13.55 -1.70
CA GLY A 139 -11.69 -14.80 -2.40
C GLY A 139 -11.36 -16.03 -1.58
N GLY A 140 -10.20 -16.06 -0.92
CA GLY A 140 -9.80 -17.14 -0.01
C GLY A 140 -10.69 -17.23 1.23
N PHE A 141 -11.09 -16.08 1.80
CA PHE A 141 -12.03 -16.01 2.91
C PHE A 141 -13.39 -16.59 2.53
N PHE A 142 -13.99 -16.13 1.42
CA PHE A 142 -15.25 -16.67 0.90
C PHE A 142 -15.16 -18.16 0.60
N ALA A 143 -14.11 -18.59 -0.09
CA ALA A 143 -13.90 -20.01 -0.38
C ALA A 143 -13.90 -20.83 0.91
N SER A 144 -13.09 -20.45 1.90
CA SER A 144 -13.04 -21.14 3.20
C SER A 144 -14.36 -21.10 3.97
N GLY A 145 -15.08 -19.97 3.92
CA GLY A 145 -16.37 -19.81 4.58
C GLY A 145 -17.45 -20.71 3.97
N PHE A 146 -17.52 -20.80 2.65
CA PHE A 146 -18.45 -21.69 1.96
C PHE A 146 -18.16 -23.17 2.18
N TYR A 147 -16.90 -23.53 2.45
CA TYR A 147 -16.55 -24.90 2.84
C TYR A 147 -16.95 -25.24 4.29
N GLN A 148 -17.00 -24.25 5.19
CA GLN A 148 -17.17 -24.49 6.64
C GLN A 148 -18.60 -24.26 7.13
N ALA A 149 -19.38 -23.39 6.49
CA ALA A 149 -20.71 -23.00 6.97
C ALA A 149 -21.73 -22.88 5.83
N ARG A 150 -23.02 -22.94 6.18
CA ARG A 150 -24.09 -22.61 5.24
C ARG A 150 -23.98 -21.12 4.87
N PRO A 151 -24.21 -20.74 3.59
CA PRO A 151 -24.08 -19.35 3.14
C PRO A 151 -24.80 -18.32 4.02
N ALA A 152 -26.00 -18.62 4.48
CA ALA A 152 -26.82 -17.71 5.29
C ALA A 152 -26.17 -17.36 6.64
N ASP A 153 -25.60 -18.35 7.32
CA ASP A 153 -24.95 -18.16 8.63
C ASP A 153 -23.64 -17.39 8.46
N PHE A 154 -22.87 -17.72 7.42
CA PHE A 154 -21.64 -17.02 7.06
C PHE A 154 -21.88 -15.53 6.76
N PHE A 155 -22.90 -15.19 5.96
CA PHE A 155 -23.22 -13.79 5.67
C PHE A 155 -23.72 -13.03 6.89
N LYS A 156 -24.45 -13.70 7.79
CA LYS A 156 -24.90 -13.10 9.05
C LYS A 156 -23.71 -12.75 9.94
N GLU A 157 -22.77 -13.68 10.11
CA GLU A 157 -21.52 -13.47 10.87
C GLU A 157 -20.66 -12.38 10.24
N LEU A 158 -20.44 -12.44 8.93
CA LEU A 158 -19.70 -11.43 8.17
C LEU A 158 -20.33 -10.03 8.33
N SER A 159 -21.66 -9.92 8.26
CA SER A 159 -22.35 -8.64 8.45
C SER A 159 -22.19 -8.09 9.88
N GLY A 160 -22.15 -8.99 10.87
CA GLY A 160 -21.86 -8.64 12.27
C GLY A 160 -20.45 -8.09 12.41
N ASP A 161 -19.46 -8.82 11.87
CA ASP A 161 -18.05 -8.41 11.89
C ASP A 161 -17.81 -7.10 11.14
N ILE A 162 -18.47 -6.89 10.00
CA ILE A 162 -18.42 -5.63 9.26
C ILE A 162 -18.90 -4.49 10.18
N LYS A 163 -20.06 -4.63 10.82
CA LYS A 163 -20.59 -3.60 11.73
C LYS A 163 -19.64 -3.31 12.89
N LYS A 164 -19.06 -4.35 13.49
CA LYS A 164 -18.06 -4.21 14.57
C LYS A 164 -16.81 -3.46 14.12
N ARG A 165 -16.28 -3.81 12.94
CA ARG A 165 -15.10 -3.16 12.36
C ARG A 165 -15.37 -1.70 11.99
N PHE A 166 -16.53 -1.39 11.44
CA PHE A 166 -16.93 -0.01 11.16
C PHE A 166 -17.09 0.81 12.46
N ALA A 167 -17.63 0.23 13.52
CA ALA A 167 -17.70 0.89 14.83
C ALA A 167 -16.29 1.15 15.40
N GLY A 168 -15.38 0.18 15.29
CA GLY A 168 -13.97 0.33 15.69
C GLY A 168 -13.22 1.40 14.90
N LEU A 169 -13.45 1.49 13.58
CA LEU A 169 -12.89 2.53 12.71
C LEU A 169 -13.28 3.95 13.13
N ALA A 170 -14.46 4.10 13.72
CA ALA A 170 -14.96 5.37 14.22
C ALA A 170 -14.41 5.73 15.62
N GLY A 171 -13.53 4.90 16.20
CA GLY A 171 -12.94 5.14 17.52
C GLY A 171 -13.92 4.98 18.70
N GLY A 172 -15.07 4.34 18.47
CA GLY A 172 -16.14 4.20 19.46
C GLY A 172 -16.33 2.78 19.98
N SER A 173 -16.88 2.68 21.19
CA SER A 173 -17.51 1.44 21.70
C SER A 173 -18.61 0.98 20.73
N GLU A 174 -18.83 -0.34 20.65
CA GLU A 174 -19.66 -1.07 19.66
C GLU A 174 -21.09 -0.49 19.46
N ASN A 175 -21.60 0.29 20.42
CA ASN A 175 -22.92 0.93 20.37
C ASN A 175 -22.93 2.44 20.08
N ASN A 176 -21.78 3.08 19.84
CA ASN A 176 -21.73 4.53 19.70
C ASN A 176 -22.08 4.99 18.28
N LYS A 177 -23.38 5.02 17.94
CA LYS A 177 -23.90 5.55 16.66
C LYS A 177 -23.37 6.94 16.33
N TRP A 178 -23.11 7.76 17.36
CA TRP A 178 -22.56 9.11 17.20
C TRP A 178 -21.17 9.09 16.54
N ALA A 179 -20.33 8.12 16.87
CA ALA A 179 -18.99 8.01 16.32
C ALA A 179 -19.02 7.75 14.80
N ILE A 180 -19.92 6.87 14.35
CA ILE A 180 -20.10 6.57 12.92
C ILE A 180 -20.62 7.80 12.17
N THR A 181 -21.60 8.51 12.74
CA THR A 181 -22.11 9.75 12.16
C THR A 181 -21.04 10.83 12.08
N ALA A 182 -20.23 11.00 13.14
CA ALA A 182 -19.10 11.92 13.16
C ALA A 182 -18.07 11.56 12.08
N TYR A 183 -17.71 10.27 11.95
CA TYR A 183 -16.84 9.78 10.89
C TYR A 183 -17.37 10.16 9.50
N LEU A 184 -18.62 9.82 9.20
CA LEU A 184 -19.23 10.09 7.90
C LEU A 184 -19.32 11.59 7.61
N ALA A 185 -19.71 12.40 8.60
CA ALA A 185 -19.78 13.85 8.46
C ALA A 185 -18.40 14.45 8.18
N ASN A 186 -17.37 14.03 8.92
CA ASN A 186 -16.02 14.55 8.75
C ASN A 186 -15.40 14.17 7.41
N MET A 187 -15.58 12.91 7.01
CA MET A 187 -15.09 12.42 5.73
C MET A 187 -15.81 13.10 4.55
N THR A 188 -17.13 13.27 4.66
CA THR A 188 -17.91 13.98 3.63
C THR A 188 -17.44 15.42 3.51
N PHE A 189 -17.21 16.10 4.64
CA PHE A 189 -16.72 17.47 4.65
C PHE A 189 -15.32 17.61 4.05
N LEU A 190 -14.42 16.67 4.34
CA LEU A 190 -13.08 16.65 3.78
C LEU A 190 -13.11 16.51 2.25
N PHE A 191 -13.88 15.57 1.70
CA PHE A 191 -14.01 15.43 0.24
C PHE A 191 -14.78 16.59 -0.38
N LEU A 192 -15.69 17.21 0.35
CA LEU A 192 -16.38 18.41 -0.08
C LEU A 192 -15.41 19.58 -0.25
N LEU A 193 -14.57 19.84 0.76
CA LEU A 193 -13.51 20.83 0.66
C LEU A 193 -12.58 20.51 -0.51
N GLN A 194 -12.21 19.24 -0.70
CA GLN A 194 -11.41 18.84 -1.86
C GLN A 194 -12.10 19.22 -3.18
N GLN A 195 -13.39 18.94 -3.36
CA GLN A 195 -14.11 19.27 -4.59
C GLN A 195 -14.20 20.79 -4.83
N ILE A 196 -14.45 21.55 -3.77
CA ILE A 196 -14.47 23.03 -3.82
C ILE A 196 -13.09 23.55 -4.22
N PHE A 197 -12.02 23.12 -3.53
CA PHE A 197 -10.67 23.54 -3.87
C PHE A 197 -10.27 23.14 -5.28
N ASN A 198 -10.62 21.94 -5.72
CA ASN A 198 -10.31 21.49 -7.08
C ASN A 198 -10.97 22.38 -8.14
N THR A 199 -12.20 22.82 -7.89
CA THR A 199 -12.94 23.69 -8.81
C THR A 199 -12.41 25.14 -8.77
N GLU A 200 -12.15 25.68 -7.57
CA GLU A 200 -11.86 27.10 -7.38
C GLU A 200 -10.38 27.47 -7.49
N SER A 201 -9.45 26.56 -7.15
CA SER A 201 -8.01 26.89 -7.11
C SER A 201 -7.35 27.07 -8.49
N ARG A 202 -8.17 27.14 -9.54
CA ARG A 202 -7.95 27.34 -10.99
C ARG A 202 -6.75 26.62 -11.61
N HIS A 203 -5.54 26.57 -11.07
CA HIS A 203 -4.43 25.75 -11.60
C HIS A 203 -3.36 25.26 -10.60
N PHE A 204 -3.21 25.84 -9.40
CA PHE A 204 -2.06 25.53 -8.54
C PHE A 204 -2.32 24.32 -7.63
N LEU A 205 -3.36 24.40 -6.80
CA LEU A 205 -3.70 23.32 -5.87
C LEU A 205 -4.38 22.13 -6.57
N SER A 206 -5.09 22.38 -7.68
CA SER A 206 -5.81 21.34 -8.42
C SER A 206 -4.88 20.26 -8.96
N ARG A 207 -3.64 20.56 -9.39
CA ARG A 207 -2.77 19.50 -9.92
C ARG A 207 -2.40 18.44 -8.88
N PHE A 208 -2.24 18.82 -7.61
CA PHE A 208 -1.87 17.90 -6.53
C PHE A 208 -3.10 17.35 -5.79
N LEU A 209 -4.10 18.18 -5.47
CA LEU A 209 -5.27 17.77 -4.69
C LEU A 209 -6.48 17.33 -5.52
N ALA A 210 -6.49 17.51 -6.85
CA ALA A 210 -7.59 17.00 -7.69
C ALA A 210 -7.74 15.48 -7.60
N ARG A 211 -6.63 14.77 -7.36
CA ARG A 211 -6.63 13.31 -7.30
C ARG A 211 -7.01 12.87 -5.90
N ALA A 212 -8.28 12.48 -5.75
CA ALA A 212 -8.79 11.87 -4.53
C ALA A 212 -7.92 10.68 -4.06
N ASP A 213 -7.28 9.97 -5.00
CA ASP A 213 -6.40 8.82 -4.71
C ASP A 213 -5.21 9.17 -3.80
N ILE A 214 -4.64 10.37 -3.93
CA ILE A 214 -3.54 10.82 -3.08
C ILE A 214 -4.04 11.05 -1.66
N ILE A 215 -5.22 11.68 -1.54
CA ILE A 215 -5.88 11.91 -0.25
C ILE A 215 -6.24 10.57 0.37
N TYR A 216 -6.76 9.61 -0.40
CA TYR A 216 -7.02 8.26 0.08
C TYR A 216 -5.75 7.60 0.61
N PHE A 217 -4.64 7.70 -0.12
CA PHE A 217 -3.36 7.16 0.31
C PHE A 217 -2.94 7.74 1.67
N PHE A 218 -2.87 9.07 1.80
CA PHE A 218 -2.46 9.70 3.06
C PHE A 218 -3.43 9.43 4.20
N LEU A 219 -4.73 9.54 3.96
CA LEU A 219 -5.73 9.26 4.99
C LEU A 219 -5.71 7.79 5.41
N PHE A 220 -5.39 6.85 4.51
CA PHE A 220 -5.26 5.45 4.86
C PHE A 220 -4.15 5.21 5.89
N PHE A 221 -2.95 5.75 5.66
CA PHE A 221 -1.81 5.58 6.59
C PHE A 221 -1.91 6.43 7.85
N LEU A 222 -2.47 7.64 7.73
CA LEU A 222 -2.60 8.56 8.86
C LEU A 222 -3.90 8.36 9.64
N TRP A 223 -4.76 7.40 9.25
CA TRP A 223 -6.10 7.23 9.84
C TRP A 223 -6.03 7.05 11.36
N ASP A 224 -5.11 6.26 11.87
CA ASP A 224 -4.99 6.02 13.32
C ASP A 224 -4.65 7.30 14.10
N LYS A 225 -3.89 8.22 13.49
CA LYS A 225 -3.54 9.50 14.10
C LYS A 225 -4.66 10.53 13.93
N ILE A 226 -5.25 10.60 12.74
CA ILE A 226 -6.25 11.61 12.35
C ILE A 226 -7.64 11.27 12.88
N GLY A 227 -8.00 9.99 12.96
CA GLY A 227 -9.32 9.53 13.39
C GLY A 227 -9.68 10.04 14.80
N ASN A 228 -8.71 10.03 15.71
CA ASN A 228 -8.88 10.58 17.06
C ASN A 228 -9.11 12.10 17.06
N VAL A 229 -8.44 12.83 16.17
CA VAL A 229 -8.66 14.27 15.98
C VAL A 229 -10.05 14.52 15.41
N PHE A 230 -10.48 13.70 14.45
CA PHE A 230 -11.78 13.81 13.81
C PHE A 230 -12.93 13.56 14.78
N ALA A 231 -12.77 12.64 15.73
CA ALA A 231 -13.74 12.40 16.79
C ALA A 231 -13.82 13.52 17.85
N GLY A 232 -12.89 14.48 17.83
CA GLY A 232 -12.83 15.57 18.81
C GLY A 232 -13.99 16.55 18.72
N ARG A 233 -14.56 16.95 19.87
CA ARG A 233 -15.68 17.91 19.96
C ARG A 233 -15.40 19.24 19.24
N LYS A 234 -14.18 19.77 19.37
CA LYS A 234 -13.77 21.03 18.71
C LYS A 234 -13.82 20.91 17.19
N TRP A 235 -13.38 19.77 16.67
CA TRP A 235 -13.38 19.48 15.24
C TRP A 235 -14.80 19.34 14.69
N MET A 236 -15.67 18.63 15.42
CA MET A 236 -17.09 18.52 15.08
C MET A 236 -17.80 19.88 15.01
N ILE A 237 -17.50 20.80 15.93
CA ILE A 237 -18.04 22.17 15.89
C ILE A 237 -17.54 22.90 14.65
N ALA A 238 -16.23 22.81 14.36
CA ALA A 238 -15.64 23.44 13.17
C ALA A 238 -16.27 22.93 11.86
N ILE A 239 -16.50 21.62 11.76
CA ILE A 239 -17.11 21.00 10.58
C ILE A 239 -18.59 21.34 10.47
N THR A 240 -19.32 21.37 11.58
CA THR A 240 -20.73 21.80 11.59
C THR A 240 -20.84 23.25 11.13
N ALA A 241 -20.00 24.15 11.64
CA ALA A 241 -19.94 25.54 11.18
C ALA A 241 -19.57 25.62 9.70
N GLY A 242 -18.60 24.82 9.24
CA GLY A 242 -18.21 24.72 7.84
C GLY A 242 -19.36 24.26 6.93
N TYR A 243 -20.16 23.28 7.36
CA TYR A 243 -21.35 22.86 6.65
C TYR A 243 -22.42 23.95 6.58
N ILE A 244 -22.70 24.63 7.69
CA ILE A 244 -23.66 25.75 7.72
C ILE A 244 -23.23 26.82 6.73
N ILE A 245 -21.95 27.22 6.76
CA ILE A 245 -21.39 28.20 5.82
C ILE A 245 -21.52 27.68 4.38
N TYR A 246 -21.14 26.43 4.11
CA TYR A 246 -21.18 25.84 2.78
C TYR A 246 -22.61 25.78 2.21
N PHE A 247 -23.57 25.28 2.97
CA PHE A 247 -24.96 25.17 2.51
C PHE A 247 -25.62 26.54 2.38
N PHE A 248 -25.36 27.46 3.31
CA PHE A 248 -25.89 28.82 3.22
C PHE A 248 -25.33 29.56 2.01
N THR A 249 -24.00 29.59 1.86
CA THR A 249 -23.36 30.26 0.72
C THR A 249 -23.69 29.57 -0.60
N GLY A 250 -23.69 28.24 -0.64
CA GLY A 250 -23.99 27.51 -1.86
C GLY A 250 -25.45 27.60 -2.29
N TYR A 251 -26.39 27.72 -1.35
CA TYR A 251 -27.78 28.03 -1.69
C TYR A 251 -27.92 29.39 -2.37
N VAL A 252 -27.18 30.40 -1.90
CA VAL A 252 -27.23 31.76 -2.45
C VAL A 252 -26.45 31.91 -3.76
N TYR A 253 -25.26 31.31 -3.86
CA TYR A 253 -24.30 31.60 -4.95
C TYR A 253 -24.14 30.48 -5.99
N PHE A 254 -24.41 29.21 -5.66
CA PHE A 254 -24.13 28.08 -6.56
C PHE A 254 -25.09 26.88 -6.37
N TYR A 255 -26.39 27.16 -6.31
CA TYR A 255 -27.43 26.17 -6.02
C TYR A 255 -27.32 24.90 -6.89
N ASP A 256 -27.14 25.07 -8.21
CA ASP A 256 -27.05 23.95 -9.16
C ASP A 256 -25.88 22.99 -8.89
N ARG A 257 -24.77 23.51 -8.32
CA ARG A 257 -23.56 22.72 -8.05
C ARG A 257 -23.54 22.15 -6.64
N LEU A 258 -24.33 22.71 -5.72
CA LEU A 258 -24.36 22.33 -4.30
C LEU A 258 -24.69 20.84 -4.11
N ALA A 259 -25.77 20.38 -4.74
CA ALA A 259 -26.18 18.97 -4.69
C ALA A 259 -25.15 18.06 -5.37
N ALA A 260 -24.61 18.48 -6.53
CA ALA A 260 -23.61 17.71 -7.26
C ALA A 260 -22.34 17.49 -6.42
N PHE A 261 -21.76 18.54 -5.85
CA PHE A 261 -20.55 18.43 -5.02
C PHE A 261 -20.77 17.57 -3.78
N THR A 262 -21.94 17.66 -3.15
CA THR A 262 -22.30 16.82 -2.01
C THR A 262 -22.37 15.35 -2.41
N LEU A 263 -23.05 15.03 -3.52
CA LEU A 263 -23.14 13.65 -4.04
C LEU A 263 -21.79 13.09 -4.46
N TYR A 264 -20.94 13.88 -5.14
CA TYR A 264 -19.58 13.48 -5.48
C TYR A 264 -18.73 13.21 -4.23
N SER A 265 -18.88 14.03 -3.20
CA SER A 265 -18.16 13.87 -1.93
C SER A 265 -18.59 12.58 -1.23
N LEU A 266 -19.90 12.31 -1.14
CA LEU A 266 -20.43 11.05 -0.63
C LEU A 266 -19.93 9.84 -1.42
N GLY A 267 -19.88 9.94 -2.75
CA GLY A 267 -19.28 8.90 -3.60
C GLY A 267 -17.81 8.64 -3.26
N ASN A 268 -17.03 9.69 -2.99
CA ASN A 268 -15.65 9.57 -2.55
C ASN A 268 -15.51 9.02 -1.13
N VAL A 269 -16.40 9.38 -0.20
CA VAL A 269 -16.46 8.79 1.15
C VAL A 269 -16.73 7.30 1.05
N PHE A 270 -17.69 6.89 0.22
CA PHE A 270 -18.00 5.48 0.02
C PHE A 270 -16.79 4.72 -0.53
N ARG A 271 -16.16 5.22 -1.59
CA ARG A 271 -14.92 4.64 -2.16
C ARG A 271 -13.80 4.54 -1.12
N PHE A 272 -13.56 5.60 -0.36
CA PHE A 272 -12.55 5.60 0.69
C PHE A 272 -12.89 4.67 1.85
N SER A 273 -14.14 4.62 2.28
CA SER A 273 -14.61 3.72 3.34
C SER A 273 -14.43 2.26 2.94
N MET A 274 -14.73 1.94 1.67
CA MET A 274 -14.44 0.63 1.10
C MET A 274 -12.94 0.35 1.09
N LEU A 275 -12.11 1.30 0.66
CA LEU A 275 -10.66 1.16 0.65
C LEU A 275 -10.10 0.96 2.07
N LEU A 276 -10.51 1.76 3.05
CA LEU A 276 -10.14 1.61 4.45
C LEU A 276 -10.59 0.25 5.00
N PHE A 277 -11.85 -0.12 4.74
CA PHE A 277 -12.41 -1.37 5.20
C PHE A 277 -11.63 -2.56 4.65
N PHE A 278 -11.48 -2.66 3.33
CA PHE A 278 -10.75 -3.76 2.71
C PHE A 278 -9.26 -3.70 3.00
N GLY A 279 -8.65 -2.52 3.03
CA GLY A 279 -7.23 -2.36 3.31
C GLY A 279 -6.89 -2.75 4.75
N ARG A 280 -7.68 -2.32 5.75
CA ARG A 280 -7.51 -2.77 7.13
C ARG A 280 -7.87 -4.23 7.34
N PHE A 281 -8.99 -4.68 6.77
CA PHE A 281 -9.37 -6.08 6.81
C PHE A 281 -8.26 -6.95 6.24
N MET A 282 -7.69 -6.56 5.11
CA MET A 282 -6.56 -7.23 4.50
C MET A 282 -5.32 -7.15 5.38
N LEU A 283 -4.95 -5.99 5.93
CA LEU A 283 -3.79 -5.89 6.83
C LEU A 283 -3.96 -6.79 8.06
N GLU A 284 -5.11 -6.77 8.74
CA GLU A 284 -5.37 -7.63 9.90
C GLU A 284 -5.45 -9.12 9.53
N PHE A 285 -6.14 -9.47 8.43
CA PHE A 285 -6.26 -10.85 7.99
C PHE A 285 -4.93 -11.41 7.45
N LEU A 286 -4.14 -10.58 6.77
CA LEU A 286 -2.81 -10.94 6.31
C LEU A 286 -1.81 -11.00 7.46
N MET A 287 -1.90 -10.12 8.47
CA MET A 287 -0.87 -9.97 9.51
C MET A 287 -1.15 -10.71 10.82
N GLU A 288 -2.39 -10.79 11.30
CA GLU A 288 -2.64 -11.21 12.70
C GLU A 288 -3.23 -12.61 12.84
N LYS A 289 -4.15 -13.05 11.96
CA LYS A 289 -4.99 -14.21 12.30
C LYS A 289 -4.51 -15.58 11.82
N LYS A 290 -3.49 -15.66 10.95
CA LYS A 290 -3.07 -16.95 10.35
C LYS A 290 -1.56 -17.27 10.36
N ASP A 291 -0.71 -16.35 10.81
CA ASP A 291 0.75 -16.53 10.72
C ASP A 291 1.50 -16.38 12.03
N THR A 292 0.79 -16.26 13.15
CA THR A 292 1.44 -16.28 14.46
C THR A 292 1.85 -17.70 14.82
N VAL A 293 3.11 -17.85 15.25
CA VAL A 293 3.68 -19.11 15.71
C VAL A 293 4.36 -18.85 17.05
N TYR A 294 4.13 -19.73 18.01
CA TYR A 294 4.77 -19.65 19.31
C TYR A 294 6.06 -20.46 19.29
N ILE A 295 7.19 -19.78 19.44
CA ILE A 295 8.53 -20.34 19.30
C ILE A 295 9.20 -20.36 20.67
N GLY A 296 9.81 -21.50 21.01
CA GLY A 296 10.58 -21.68 22.25
C GLY A 296 12.04 -21.21 22.13
N PRO A 297 12.82 -21.15 23.23
CA PRO A 297 14.19 -20.62 23.24
C PRO A 297 15.13 -21.35 22.27
N GLY A 298 15.00 -22.68 22.18
CA GLY A 298 15.81 -23.53 21.30
C GLY A 298 15.45 -23.44 19.81
N GLU A 299 14.25 -22.94 19.50
CA GLU A 299 13.77 -22.78 18.12
C GLU A 299 14.01 -21.36 17.57
N LEU A 300 14.45 -20.42 18.41
CA LEU A 300 14.76 -19.05 17.99
C LEU A 300 15.92 -19.03 16.99
N GLN A 301 15.67 -18.41 15.83
CA GLN A 301 16.66 -18.22 14.76
C GLN A 301 16.68 -16.75 14.31
N ALA A 302 17.84 -16.32 13.81
CA ALA A 302 17.99 -15.00 13.22
C ALA A 302 17.09 -14.85 11.98
N GLY A 303 16.54 -13.65 11.79
CA GLY A 303 15.57 -13.34 10.73
C GLY A 303 14.12 -13.68 11.06
N MET A 304 13.82 -14.28 12.22
CA MET A 304 12.44 -14.42 12.70
C MET A 304 11.86 -13.04 13.03
N ILE A 305 10.59 -12.80 12.68
CA ILE A 305 9.93 -11.51 12.88
C ILE A 305 9.05 -11.59 14.13
N LEU A 306 9.28 -10.70 15.10
CA LEU A 306 8.46 -10.60 16.30
C LEU A 306 7.03 -10.16 15.96
N SER A 307 6.03 -10.66 16.69
CA SER A 307 4.69 -10.07 16.64
C SER A 307 4.73 -8.63 17.17
N ALA A 308 3.84 -7.77 16.67
CA ALA A 308 3.77 -6.37 17.14
C ALA A 308 3.53 -6.29 18.66
N LYS A 309 2.79 -7.26 19.21
CA LYS A 309 2.55 -7.38 20.64
C LYS A 309 3.85 -7.70 21.39
N THR A 310 4.57 -8.73 20.96
CA THR A 310 5.84 -9.12 21.58
C THR A 310 6.90 -8.03 21.44
N ALA A 311 7.03 -7.41 20.26
CA ALA A 311 7.96 -6.31 20.04
C ALA A 311 7.72 -5.16 21.02
N ARG A 312 6.47 -4.79 21.28
CA ARG A 312 6.12 -3.78 22.30
C ARG A 312 6.50 -4.22 23.71
N ILE A 313 6.27 -5.49 24.06
CA ILE A 313 6.64 -6.03 25.38
C ILE A 313 8.15 -5.99 25.57
N LEU A 314 8.93 -6.37 24.56
CA LEU A 314 10.39 -6.38 24.62
C LEU A 314 10.96 -4.96 24.66
N LYS A 315 10.44 -4.02 23.85
CA LYS A 315 10.83 -2.60 23.89
C LYS A 315 10.52 -1.94 25.23
N ALA A 316 9.47 -2.37 25.92
CA ALA A 316 9.10 -1.84 27.24
C ALA A 316 9.88 -2.48 28.39
N ASN A 317 10.64 -3.54 28.15
CA ASN A 317 11.36 -4.27 29.18
C ASN A 317 12.75 -3.68 29.38
N THR A 318 13.02 -3.22 30.62
CA THR A 318 14.29 -2.58 31.01
C THR A 318 15.52 -3.47 30.84
N SER A 319 15.34 -4.79 30.76
CA SER A 319 16.43 -5.73 30.50
C SER A 319 17.01 -5.63 29.08
N PHE A 320 16.31 -4.93 28.18
CA PHE A 320 16.60 -4.85 26.76
C PHE A 320 16.76 -3.41 26.26
N GLU A 321 17.12 -2.49 27.14
CA GLU A 321 17.20 -1.06 26.83
C GLU A 321 18.08 -0.80 25.59
N GLY A 322 17.48 -0.24 24.53
CA GLY A 322 18.12 0.01 23.24
C GLY A 322 18.26 -1.20 22.31
N ALA A 323 18.27 -2.44 22.81
CA ALA A 323 18.60 -3.63 22.01
C ALA A 323 17.54 -3.98 20.95
N PHE A 324 16.27 -3.65 21.20
CA PHE A 324 15.15 -3.96 20.31
C PHE A 324 14.53 -2.72 19.66
N ASP A 325 15.06 -1.52 19.90
CA ASP A 325 14.52 -0.28 19.33
C ASP A 325 14.54 -0.31 17.79
N ASP A 326 15.65 -0.80 17.24
CA ASP A 326 15.88 -1.01 15.80
C ASP A 326 15.39 -2.37 15.29
N CYS A 327 14.58 -3.10 16.05
CA CYS A 327 13.99 -4.35 15.57
C CYS A 327 12.90 -4.06 14.52
N PHE A 328 13.33 -3.86 13.27
CA PHE A 328 12.46 -3.69 12.10
C PHE A 328 11.84 -5.02 11.66
N LYS A 329 10.87 -4.95 10.72
CA LYS A 329 10.27 -6.10 10.03
C LYS A 329 11.25 -6.96 9.20
N ASP A 330 12.54 -6.65 9.22
CA ASP A 330 13.59 -7.46 8.59
C ASP A 330 14.01 -8.67 9.44
N GLY A 331 13.52 -8.76 10.68
CA GLY A 331 13.70 -9.89 11.60
C GLY A 331 14.83 -9.68 12.62
N LEU A 332 14.91 -10.60 13.59
CA LEU A 332 15.88 -10.54 14.69
C LEU A 332 17.33 -10.72 14.20
N SER A 333 18.25 -9.92 14.72
CA SER A 333 19.69 -10.15 14.56
C SER A 333 20.17 -11.35 15.39
N GLU A 334 21.34 -11.89 15.07
CA GLU A 334 21.94 -12.99 15.86
C GLU A 334 22.16 -12.58 17.33
N GLU A 335 22.56 -11.32 17.55
CA GLU A 335 22.75 -10.75 18.89
C GLU A 335 21.41 -10.66 19.64
N GLN A 336 20.35 -10.15 18.99
CA GLN A 336 19.02 -10.08 19.58
C GLN A 336 18.47 -11.47 19.91
N VAL A 337 18.74 -12.47 19.06
CA VAL A 337 18.36 -13.87 19.34
C VAL A 337 19.08 -14.40 20.59
N GLY A 338 20.37 -14.13 20.73
CA GLY A 338 21.14 -14.51 21.92
C GLY A 338 20.57 -13.89 23.19
N LEU A 339 20.37 -12.56 23.19
CA LEU A 339 19.79 -11.84 24.33
C LEU A 339 18.40 -12.36 24.69
N LEU A 340 17.56 -12.61 23.68
CA LEU A 340 16.20 -13.09 23.89
C LEU A 340 16.18 -14.52 24.45
N ARG A 341 17.06 -15.39 23.95
CA ARG A 341 17.20 -16.77 24.43
C ARG A 341 17.65 -16.79 25.88
N ASP A 342 18.70 -16.04 26.22
CA ASP A 342 19.22 -15.94 27.59
C ASP A 342 18.18 -15.40 28.56
N TRP A 343 17.39 -14.42 28.14
CA TRP A 343 16.31 -13.87 28.95
C TRP A 343 15.18 -14.89 29.14
N MET A 344 14.78 -15.60 28.08
CA MET A 344 13.73 -16.62 28.17
C MET A 344 14.15 -17.76 29.11
N GLU A 345 15.40 -18.21 29.05
CA GLU A 345 15.91 -19.28 29.93
C GLU A 345 15.89 -18.89 31.42
N LYS A 346 15.98 -17.59 31.73
CA LYS A 346 15.92 -17.08 33.10
C LYS A 346 14.49 -16.94 33.64
N LEU A 347 13.46 -17.05 32.80
CA LEU A 347 12.07 -16.91 33.26
C LEU A 347 11.66 -18.15 34.09
N PRO A 348 10.94 -17.97 35.21
CA PRO A 348 10.49 -19.08 36.06
C PRO A 348 9.35 -19.91 35.45
N LEU A 349 9.10 -19.78 34.14
CA LEU A 349 8.05 -20.46 33.41
C LEU A 349 8.58 -21.76 32.82
N ARG A 350 7.79 -22.83 32.93
CA ARG A 350 8.07 -24.09 32.24
C ARG A 350 7.78 -23.89 30.74
N GLU A 351 8.84 -23.81 29.94
CA GLU A 351 8.80 -23.56 28.48
C GLU A 351 8.19 -22.20 28.08
N PRO A 352 8.90 -21.08 28.30
CA PRO A 352 8.46 -19.79 27.80
C PRO A 352 8.40 -19.84 26.27
N LYS A 353 7.33 -19.28 25.69
CA LYS A 353 7.16 -19.16 24.24
C LYS A 353 6.94 -17.72 23.86
N ILE A 354 7.51 -17.34 22.73
CA ILE A 354 7.35 -16.01 22.15
C ILE A 354 6.55 -16.09 20.86
N GLU A 355 5.63 -15.15 20.69
CA GLU A 355 4.83 -15.00 19.48
C GLU A 355 5.67 -14.36 18.36
N MET A 356 5.85 -15.13 17.29
CA MET A 356 6.54 -14.74 16.06
C MET A 356 5.55 -14.73 14.90
N VAL A 357 5.82 -13.95 13.86
CA VAL A 357 5.02 -13.90 12.63
C VAL A 357 5.78 -14.59 11.50
N LYS A 358 5.16 -15.58 10.86
CA LYS A 358 5.65 -16.14 9.59
C LYS A 358 5.55 -15.06 8.52
N GLY A 359 6.70 -14.61 8.00
CA GLY A 359 6.75 -13.63 6.92
C GLY A 359 5.90 -14.10 5.72
N ARG A 360 5.01 -13.23 5.24
CA ARG A 360 4.25 -13.50 4.01
C ARG A 360 5.04 -13.03 2.79
N PRO A 361 5.10 -13.85 1.73
CA PRO A 361 5.77 -13.46 0.51
C PRO A 361 4.94 -12.38 -0.20
N PHE A 362 5.36 -11.12 -0.08
CA PHE A 362 4.63 -9.98 -0.65
C PHE A 362 5.06 -9.69 -2.09
N ALA A 363 6.18 -10.26 -2.55
CA ALA A 363 6.67 -10.12 -3.92
C ALA A 363 5.62 -10.57 -4.95
N LEU A 364 4.84 -11.60 -4.65
CA LEU A 364 3.78 -12.10 -5.51
C LEU A 364 2.75 -11.00 -5.85
N TRP A 365 2.35 -10.22 -4.84
CA TRP A 365 1.36 -9.15 -5.01
C TRP A 365 1.96 -7.96 -5.74
N ILE A 366 3.24 -7.65 -5.49
CA ILE A 366 3.98 -6.61 -6.23
C ILE A 366 3.98 -6.96 -7.73
N PHE A 367 4.33 -8.20 -8.06
CA PHE A 367 4.34 -8.68 -9.44
C PHE A 367 2.93 -8.72 -10.06
N ALA A 368 1.94 -9.26 -9.35
CA ALA A 368 0.56 -9.30 -9.82
C ALA A 368 -0.01 -7.89 -10.07
N GLY A 369 0.30 -6.93 -9.19
CA GLY A 369 -0.08 -5.53 -9.36
C GLY A 369 0.57 -4.88 -10.58
N ALA A 370 1.83 -5.23 -10.89
CA ALA A 370 2.51 -4.77 -12.09
C ALA A 370 1.88 -5.35 -13.36
N VAL A 371 1.61 -6.65 -13.38
CA VAL A 371 0.89 -7.32 -14.48
C VAL A 371 -0.48 -6.69 -14.68
N PHE A 372 -1.23 -6.44 -13.60
CA PHE A 372 -2.53 -5.79 -13.66
C PHE A 372 -2.43 -4.36 -14.20
N THR A 373 -1.45 -3.58 -13.74
CA THR A 373 -1.19 -2.20 -14.24
C THR A 373 -0.90 -2.20 -15.73
N LEU A 374 -0.11 -3.17 -16.20
CA LEU A 374 0.25 -3.36 -17.59
C LEU A 374 -0.98 -3.78 -18.44
N LEU A 375 -1.75 -4.77 -17.99
CA LEU A 375 -2.92 -5.28 -18.73
C LEU A 375 -4.04 -4.27 -18.89
N PHE A 376 -4.30 -3.46 -17.85
CA PHE A 376 -5.38 -2.47 -17.86
C PHE A 376 -4.98 -1.13 -18.49
N ASP A 377 -3.71 -0.94 -18.83
CA ASP A 377 -3.31 0.13 -19.76
C ASP A 377 -3.67 -0.30 -21.18
N LYS A 378 -4.67 0.37 -21.78
CA LYS A 378 -5.24 0.05 -23.10
C LYS A 378 -4.21 -0.07 -24.24
N ASN A 379 -2.96 0.34 -24.03
CA ASN A 379 -1.90 0.27 -25.02
C ASN A 379 -1.17 -1.08 -25.08
N ILE A 380 -1.26 -1.95 -24.08
CA ILE A 380 -0.58 -3.25 -24.14
C ILE A 380 -1.20 -4.18 -25.18
N VAL A 381 -2.52 -4.13 -25.34
CA VAL A 381 -3.19 -4.85 -26.43
C VAL A 381 -2.64 -4.42 -27.79
N LYS A 382 -2.34 -3.13 -27.98
CA LYS A 382 -1.69 -2.59 -29.19
C LYS A 382 -0.20 -2.95 -29.31
N LEU A 383 0.43 -3.40 -28.23
CA LEU A 383 1.83 -3.83 -28.24
C LEU A 383 1.94 -5.33 -28.57
N LEU A 384 0.88 -6.10 -28.31
CA LEU A 384 0.78 -7.53 -28.64
C LEU A 384 0.15 -7.80 -30.03
N MET A 385 -0.87 -7.02 -30.40
CA MET A 385 -1.39 -6.94 -31.78
C MET A 385 -0.42 -6.12 -32.62
#